data_AF-A0A349H8M1-F1
#
_entry.id   AF-A0A349H8M1-F1
#
_cell.length_a   1.000
_cell.length_b   1.000
_cell.length_c   1.000
_cell.angle_alpha   90.00
_cell.angle_beta   90.00
_cell.angle_gamma   90.00
#
_symmetry.space_group_name_H-M   'P 1'
#
loop_
_entity.id
_entity.type
_entity.pdbx_description
1 polymer ?
#
loop_
_entity_poly.entity_id
_entity_poly.type
_entity_poly.pdbx_seq_one_letter_code
_entity_poly.pdbx_strand_id
1 'polypeptide(L)' 'MMTIRDISKLPPNEQAITRASYLYYRVLLRGAPDATCRRFRQRWLAELQRRWPDAWRNV' A
#
# COMPACT_ATOMS: atom_id res chain seq x y z
N MET A 1 1.53 -4.73 12.03
CA MET A 1 1.05 -3.51 11.33
C MET A 1 1.67 -3.47 9.94
N MET A 2 0.86 -3.44 8.88
CA MET A 2 1.32 -3.59 7.49
C MET A 2 2.25 -2.43 7.08
N THR A 3 3.34 -2.76 6.41
CA THR A 3 4.34 -1.80 5.92
C THR A 3 4.56 -1.98 4.42
N ILE A 4 5.21 -1.01 3.79
CA ILE A 4 5.62 -1.09 2.38
C ILE A 4 6.47 -2.33 2.09
N ARG A 5 7.19 -2.86 3.10
CA ARG A 5 7.99 -4.08 2.97
C ARG A 5 7.12 -5.31 2.73
N ASP A 6 5.86 -5.28 3.12
CA ASP A 6 4.92 -6.40 2.89
C ASP A 6 4.44 -6.48 1.43
N ILE A 7 4.73 -5.47 0.58
CA ILE A 7 4.43 -5.53 -0.85
C ILE A 7 5.15 -6.70 -1.52
N SER A 8 6.35 -7.08 -1.05
CA SER A 8 7.08 -8.22 -1.62
C SER A 8 6.42 -9.58 -1.37
N LYS A 9 5.42 -9.64 -0.48
CA LYS A 9 4.63 -10.85 -0.20
C LYS A 9 3.50 -11.07 -1.22
N LEU A 10 3.23 -10.07 -2.07
CA LEU A 10 2.22 -10.18 -3.12
C LEU A 10 2.71 -11.04 -4.29
N PRO A 11 1.79 -11.64 -5.07
CA PRO A 11 2.12 -12.27 -6.34
C PRO A 11 2.91 -11.32 -7.27
N PRO A 12 3.88 -11.80 -8.06
CA PRO A 12 4.83 -10.95 -8.80
C PRO A 12 4.17 -9.92 -9.72
N ASN A 13 3.08 -10.29 -10.39
CA ASN A 13 2.27 -9.41 -11.23
C ASN A 13 1.62 -8.26 -10.44
N GLU A 14 1.24 -8.51 -9.19
CA GLU A 14 0.59 -7.52 -8.33
C GLU A 14 1.58 -6.63 -7.58
N GLN A 15 2.84 -7.07 -7.42
CA GLN A 15 3.89 -6.25 -6.84
C GLN A 15 4.13 -4.98 -7.66
N ALA A 16 4.18 -5.10 -9.00
CA ALA A 16 4.43 -3.98 -9.89
C ALA A 16 3.29 -2.95 -9.81
N ILE A 17 2.05 -3.40 -9.88
CA ILE A 17 0.85 -2.54 -9.80
C ILE A 17 0.79 -1.86 -8.43
N THR A 18 1.05 -2.61 -7.35
CA THR A 18 1.05 -2.08 -5.99
C THR A 18 2.15 -1.03 -5.81
N ARG A 19 3.37 -1.27 -6.30
CA ARG A 19 4.46 -0.28 -6.29
C ARG A 19 4.15 0.96 -7.11
N ALA A 20 3.55 0.80 -8.30
CA ALA A 20 3.14 1.92 -9.14
C ALA A 20 2.08 2.78 -8.43
N SER A 21 1.06 2.14 -7.84
CA SER A 21 0.06 2.85 -7.03
C SER A 21 0.69 3.56 -5.85
N TYR A 22 1.72 2.94 -5.22
CA TYR A 22 2.50 3.52 -4.13
C TYR A 22 3.16 4.84 -4.50
N LEU A 23 3.88 4.81 -5.62
CA LEU A 23 4.60 5.96 -6.12
C LEU A 23 3.62 7.06 -6.56
N TYR A 24 2.50 6.69 -7.19
CA TYR A 24 1.48 7.63 -7.62
C TYR A 24 0.93 8.46 -6.45
N TYR A 25 0.48 7.82 -5.36
CA TYR A 25 -0.05 8.59 -4.24
C TYR A 25 1.03 9.40 -3.52
N ARG A 26 2.28 8.91 -3.48
CA ARG A 26 3.38 9.64 -2.84
C ARG A 26 3.66 10.94 -3.59
N VAL A 27 3.55 10.92 -4.91
CA VAL A 27 3.63 12.14 -5.75
C VAL A 27 2.41 13.02 -5.53
N LEU A 28 1.20 12.45 -5.54
CA LEU A 28 -0.06 13.18 -5.33
C LEU A 28 -0.09 13.92 -3.99
N LEU A 29 0.47 13.32 -2.94
CA LEU A 29 0.48 13.86 -1.57
C LEU A 29 1.72 14.71 -1.28
N ARG A 30 2.53 15.05 -2.29
CA ARG A 30 3.70 15.89 -2.10
C ARG A 30 3.27 17.28 -1.60
N GLY A 31 3.73 17.65 -0.41
CA GLY A 31 3.38 18.93 0.25
C GLY A 31 2.10 18.88 1.07
N ALA A 32 1.40 17.74 1.14
CA ALA A 32 0.26 17.57 2.03
C ALA A 32 0.71 17.42 3.49
N PRO A 33 -0.15 17.78 4.47
CA PRO A 33 0.15 17.57 5.89
C PRO A 33 0.36 16.09 6.23
N ASP A 34 1.26 15.81 7.16
CA ASP A 34 1.60 14.44 7.60
C ASP A 34 0.37 13.63 8.04
N ALA A 35 -0.61 14.27 8.69
CA ALA A 35 -1.85 13.62 9.10
C ALA A 35 -2.66 13.09 7.89
N THR A 36 -2.71 13.87 6.81
CA THR A 36 -3.36 13.48 5.55
C THR A 36 -2.60 12.32 4.90
N CYS A 37 -1.26 12.41 4.86
CA CYS A 37 -0.40 11.34 4.35
C CYS A 37 -0.60 10.02 5.12
N ARG A 38 -0.69 10.09 6.45
CA ARG A 38 -0.95 8.91 7.30
C ARG A 38 -2.33 8.31 7.05
N ARG A 39 -3.39 9.13 6.99
CA ARG A 39 -4.76 8.65 6.70
C ARG A 39 -4.87 7.97 5.35
N PHE A 40 -4.29 8.58 4.30
CA PHE A 40 -4.30 7.97 2.97
C PHE A 40 -3.51 6.67 2.91
N ARG A 41 -2.34 6.63 3.56
CA ARG A 41 -1.56 5.39 3.66
C ARG A 41 -2.36 4.29 4.35
N GLN A 42 -3.07 4.58 5.44
CA GLN A 42 -3.91 3.59 6.12
C GLN A 42 -5.04 3.07 5.21
N ARG A 43 -5.73 3.96 4.48
CA ARG A 43 -6.77 3.56 3.52
C ARG A 43 -6.20 2.69 2.39
N TRP A 44 -5.05 3.07 1.85
CA TRP A 44 -4.39 2.31 0.80
C TRP A 44 -3.99 0.90 1.28
N LEU A 45 -3.45 0.78 2.50
CA LEU A 45 -3.13 -0.51 3.10
C LEU A 45 -4.41 -1.36 3.32
N ALA A 46 -5.51 -0.75 3.75
CA ALA A 46 -6.78 -1.45 3.94
C ALA A 46 -7.34 -2.00 2.61
N GLU A 47 -7.24 -1.24 1.50
CA GLU A 47 -7.66 -1.72 0.18
C GLU A 47 -6.78 -2.86 -0.33
N LEU A 48 -5.46 -2.80 -0.09
CA LEU A 48 -4.56 -3.92 -0.39
C LEU A 48 -4.92 -5.18 0.42
N GLN A 49 -5.26 -5.00 1.70
CA GLN A 49 -5.71 -6.08 2.55
C GLN A 49 -6.98 -6.74 2.04
N ARG A 50 -7.97 -5.92 1.66
CA ARG A 50 -9.25 -6.37 1.10
C ARG A 50 -9.08 -7.13 -0.21
N ARG A 51 -8.15 -6.70 -1.08
CA ARG A 51 -7.99 -7.26 -2.42
C ARG A 51 -7.16 -8.55 -2.45
N TRP A 52 -6.26 -8.76 -1.49
CA TRP A 52 -5.42 -9.97 -1.42
C TRP A 52 -5.45 -10.66 -0.04
N PRO A 53 -6.61 -11.05 0.49
CA PRO A 53 -6.73 -11.59 1.85
C PRO A 53 -5.70 -12.71 2.16
N ASP A 54 -5.41 -13.57 1.18
CA ASP A 54 -4.50 -14.71 1.34
C ASP A 54 -3.02 -14.32 1.38
N ALA A 55 -2.62 -13.20 0.75
CA ALA A 55 -1.26 -12.69 0.85
C ALA A 55 -0.90 -12.23 2.28
N TRP A 56 -1.91 -12.10 3.14
CA TRP A 56 -1.78 -11.66 4.53
C TRP A 56 -1.98 -12.78 5.55
N ARG A 57 -2.39 -13.99 5.14
CA ARG A 57 -2.62 -15.13 6.06
C ARG A 57 -1.35 -15.74 6.65
N ASN A 58 -0.19 -15.46 6.05
CA ASN A 58 1.12 -15.99 6.48
C ASN A 58 2.02 -14.92 7.13
N VAL A 59 1.44 -13.93 7.82
CA VAL A 59 2.18 -12.91 8.61
C VAL A 59 2.17 -13.27 10.09
#